data_AF-A0A2D8LJ43-F1
#
_entry.id   AF-A0A2D8LJ43-F1
#
_cell.length_a   1.000
_cell.length_b   1.000
_cell.length_c   1.000
_cell.angle_alpha   90.00
_cell.angle_beta   90.00
_cell.angle_gamma   90.00
#
_symmetry.space_group_name_H-M   'P 1'
#
loop_
_entity.id
_entity.type
_entity.pdbx_description
1 polymer ?
#
loop_
_entity_poly.entity_id
_entity_poly.type
_entity_poly.pdbx_seq_one_letter_code
_entity_poly.pdbx_strand_id
1 'polypeptide(L)'
;MQIIIDVIYGLMIFWAFFSLYYMSRLWNKGYSRIIPYVYDTIPNVFTTIGILGTFLGIYLGLRNFDVENITDSIPTLLEGLKTAFMTSIWGIILALLFGRATQFVLHVTNKRKPTEFEDELTVLNQINLGLAELRESNTQNFVKLNSSLVGEGDDSISTNFTKIRNQLSEIINSGDLQSKNLKNIESALGGDLETSLLTQFQKMRAEQNEYSKSNTKNVELIIDSMKHNNAIISKKFEEFSELLAKNNTEALVEVMKTATEEFNKQMSALIEKLVQENFKELNNSVQRMNEWQQNNKTMISELTSQFTKVSEDFSISSESIKEITDNTSKLTDDNSHLKQLVDALQDVMVDDTKFKEITSQVSTTVGKLESTTIAFDETTNKLNDWVRNQMNFTDSVAKLLLRLEEIDKIKDINEVFWNDTKKQLNEGVVIIENASSKLASDIDNINESFYERLNDTLQNLDNLIQRIIVQYK
;
A
#
# COMPACT_ATOMS: atom_id res chain seq x y z
N MET A 1 -0.43 17.57 13.05
CA MET A 1 -0.65 16.18 12.59
C MET A 1 -1.99 15.66 13.11
N GLN A 2 -2.24 15.69 14.43
CA GLN A 2 -3.48 15.22 15.07
C GLN A 2 -4.79 15.68 14.41
N ILE A 3 -4.95 16.99 14.19
CA ILE A 3 -6.22 17.58 13.70
C ILE A 3 -6.67 16.97 12.35
N ILE A 4 -5.75 16.74 11.44
CA ILE A 4 -6.05 16.21 10.10
C ILE A 4 -6.44 14.72 10.18
N ILE A 5 -5.79 14.00 11.08
CA ILE A 5 -6.09 12.59 11.37
C ILE A 5 -7.51 12.48 11.94
N ASP A 6 -7.85 13.35 12.89
CA ASP A 6 -9.17 13.41 13.50
C ASP A 6 -10.27 13.73 12.47
N VAL A 7 -9.96 14.55 11.45
CA VAL A 7 -10.88 14.84 10.34
C VAL A 7 -11.12 13.60 9.47
N ILE A 8 -10.09 12.83 9.13
CA ILE A 8 -10.23 11.62 8.30
C ILE A 8 -11.02 10.54 9.04
N TYR A 9 -10.70 10.30 10.32
CA TYR A 9 -11.49 9.37 11.15
C TYR A 9 -12.91 9.88 11.37
N GLY A 10 -13.10 11.19 11.54
CA GLY A 10 -14.42 11.81 11.62
C GLY A 10 -15.26 11.58 10.36
N LEU A 11 -14.65 11.69 9.18
CA LEU A 11 -15.31 11.39 7.90
C LEU A 11 -15.69 9.91 7.78
N MET A 12 -14.79 8.99 8.18
CA MET A 12 -15.10 7.55 8.20
C MET A 12 -16.25 7.22 9.16
N ILE A 13 -16.26 7.81 10.35
CA ILE A 13 -17.32 7.61 11.35
C ILE A 13 -18.65 8.17 10.83
N PHE A 14 -18.64 9.39 10.28
CA PHE A 14 -19.83 9.98 9.68
C PHE A 14 -20.39 9.10 8.56
N TRP A 15 -19.52 8.63 7.67
CA TRP A 15 -19.92 7.74 6.58
C TRP A 15 -20.45 6.40 7.08
N ALA A 16 -19.90 5.86 8.17
CA ALA A 16 -20.42 4.64 8.81
C ALA A 16 -21.83 4.83 9.37
N PHE A 17 -22.10 5.96 10.04
CA PHE A 17 -23.46 6.28 10.49
C PHE A 17 -24.43 6.47 9.33
N PHE A 18 -24.01 7.18 8.28
CA PHE A 18 -24.81 7.34 7.06
C PHE A 18 -25.14 5.98 6.42
N SER A 19 -24.14 5.09 6.31
CA SER A 19 -24.29 3.76 5.73
C SER A 19 -25.22 2.86 6.55
N LEU A 20 -25.11 2.89 7.88
CA LEU A 20 -26.02 2.18 8.79
C LEU A 20 -27.45 2.70 8.68
N TYR A 21 -27.62 4.02 8.63
CA TYR A 21 -28.94 4.65 8.42
C TYR A 21 -29.54 4.22 7.07
N TYR A 22 -28.75 4.21 6.00
CA TYR A 22 -29.20 3.82 4.67
C TYR A 22 -29.58 2.33 4.59
N MET A 23 -28.80 1.43 5.21
CA MET A 23 -29.16 0.00 5.35
C MET A 23 -30.44 -0.19 6.17
N SER A 24 -30.58 0.49 7.30
CA SER A 24 -31.78 0.40 8.14
C SER A 24 -33.02 0.90 7.40
N ARG A 25 -32.86 1.97 6.61
CA ARG A 25 -33.90 2.47 5.73
C ARG A 25 -34.28 1.46 4.64
N LEU A 26 -33.32 0.74 4.07
CA LEU A 26 -33.56 -0.33 3.08
C LEU A 26 -34.33 -1.48 3.70
N TRP A 27 -33.88 -1.94 4.86
CA TRP A 27 -34.51 -3.02 5.62
C TRP A 27 -35.98 -2.72 5.93
N ASN A 28 -36.32 -1.48 6.26
CA ASN A 28 -37.68 -1.08 6.65
C ASN A 28 -38.56 -0.69 5.44
N LYS A 29 -38.06 0.13 4.51
CA LYS A 29 -38.85 0.75 3.44
C LYS A 29 -38.78 0.02 2.09
N GLY A 30 -37.89 -0.95 1.92
CA GLY A 30 -37.73 -1.72 0.69
C GLY A 30 -36.91 -1.00 -0.39
N TYR A 31 -36.47 -1.76 -1.39
CA TYR A 31 -35.52 -1.33 -2.44
C TYR A 31 -36.06 -0.20 -3.34
N SER A 32 -37.38 -0.13 -3.56
CA SER A 32 -38.03 0.82 -4.46
C SER A 32 -38.02 2.29 -4.00
N ARG A 33 -37.69 2.57 -2.72
CA ARG A 33 -37.67 3.94 -2.16
C ARG A 33 -36.26 4.45 -1.86
N ILE A 34 -35.24 3.78 -2.38
CA ILE A 34 -33.84 4.10 -2.16
C ILE A 34 -33.14 4.21 -3.51
N ILE A 35 -32.21 5.15 -3.61
CA ILE A 35 -31.37 5.32 -4.79
C ILE A 35 -30.35 4.17 -4.80
N PRO A 36 -30.43 3.19 -5.72
CA PRO A 36 -29.57 1.99 -5.69
C PRO A 36 -28.09 2.33 -5.80
N TYR A 37 -27.77 3.31 -6.64
CA TYR A 37 -26.41 3.79 -6.84
C TYR A 37 -25.70 4.24 -5.55
N VAL A 38 -26.43 4.90 -4.64
CA VAL A 38 -25.87 5.36 -3.35
C VAL A 38 -25.59 4.17 -2.42
N TYR A 39 -26.39 3.12 -2.52
CA TYR A 39 -26.22 1.91 -1.71
C TYR A 39 -25.02 1.07 -2.17
N ASP A 40 -24.87 0.89 -3.48
CA ASP A 40 -23.79 0.09 -4.07
C ASP A 40 -22.41 0.75 -3.88
N THR A 41 -22.38 2.07 -3.72
CA THR A 41 -21.15 2.84 -3.50
C THR A 41 -20.70 2.88 -2.03
N ILE A 42 -21.52 2.41 -1.07
CA ILE A 42 -21.20 2.42 0.37
C ILE A 42 -19.80 1.85 0.68
N PRO A 43 -19.44 0.63 0.22
CA PRO A 43 -18.13 0.05 0.50
C PRO A 43 -16.99 0.82 -0.17
N ASN A 44 -17.20 1.28 -1.40
CA ASN A 44 -16.18 1.94 -2.20
C ASN A 44 -15.74 3.27 -1.58
N VAL A 45 -16.68 4.03 -1.01
CA VAL A 45 -16.39 5.32 -0.38
C VAL A 45 -15.47 5.17 0.84
N PHE A 46 -15.58 4.09 1.62
CA PHE A 46 -14.62 3.82 2.71
C PHE A 46 -13.20 3.63 2.19
N THR A 47 -13.03 2.89 1.09
CA THR A 47 -11.74 2.71 0.43
C THR A 47 -11.20 4.05 -0.09
N THR A 48 -12.04 4.87 -0.71
CA THR A 48 -11.65 6.20 -1.21
C THR A 48 -11.22 7.14 -0.08
N ILE A 49 -11.95 7.17 1.05
CA ILE A 49 -11.56 7.94 2.24
C ILE A 49 -10.23 7.42 2.83
N GLY A 50 -10.03 6.11 2.85
CA GLY A 50 -8.78 5.49 3.28
C GLY A 50 -7.57 5.89 2.42
N ILE A 51 -7.74 5.85 1.08
CA ILE A 51 -6.74 6.29 0.10
C ILE A 51 -6.43 7.79 0.27
N LEU A 52 -7.44 8.62 0.44
CA LEU A 52 -7.27 10.05 0.71
C LEU A 52 -6.44 10.28 1.99
N GLY A 53 -6.71 9.49 3.04
CA GLY A 53 -5.94 9.54 4.28
C GLY A 53 -4.47 9.15 4.11
N THR A 54 -4.18 8.17 3.23
CA THR A 54 -2.81 7.77 2.91
C THR A 54 -2.05 8.91 2.24
N PHE A 55 -2.63 9.55 1.22
CA PHE A 55 -2.00 10.69 0.55
C PHE A 55 -1.75 11.86 1.51
N LEU A 56 -2.72 12.17 2.39
CA LEU A 56 -2.55 13.21 3.39
C LEU A 56 -1.47 12.87 4.44
N GLY A 57 -1.39 11.62 4.89
CA GLY A 57 -0.39 11.19 5.86
C GLY A 57 1.04 11.27 5.30
N ILE A 58 1.23 10.88 4.04
CA ILE A 58 2.52 11.03 3.33
C ILE A 58 2.86 12.51 3.15
N TYR A 59 1.90 13.33 2.70
CA TYR A 59 2.09 14.77 2.55
C TYR A 59 2.52 15.44 3.87
N LEU A 60 1.90 15.06 4.99
CA LEU A 60 2.27 15.59 6.31
C LEU A 60 3.64 15.10 6.79
N GLY A 61 4.02 13.86 6.48
CA GLY A 61 5.36 13.33 6.79
C GLY A 61 6.47 14.01 5.98
N LEU A 62 6.17 14.47 4.76
CA LEU A 62 7.12 15.15 3.89
C LEU A 62 7.15 16.68 4.08
N ARG A 63 6.09 17.29 4.64
CA ARG A 63 5.97 18.75 4.75
C ARG A 63 7.11 19.40 5.55
N ASN A 64 7.60 18.73 6.57
CA ASN A 64 8.67 19.21 7.45
C ASN A 64 9.99 18.45 7.20
N PHE A 65 10.10 17.74 6.07
CA PHE A 65 11.29 16.96 5.76
C PHE A 65 12.41 17.89 5.29
N ASP A 66 13.50 17.92 6.05
CA ASP A 66 14.71 18.67 5.72
C ASP A 66 15.72 17.75 5.04
N VAL A 67 16.11 18.11 3.81
CA VAL A 67 17.06 17.35 3.01
C VAL A 67 18.49 17.56 3.50
N GLU A 68 18.78 18.68 4.18
CA GLU A 68 20.09 18.98 4.75
C GLU A 68 20.32 18.28 6.09
N ASN A 69 19.24 17.91 6.81
CA ASN A 69 19.30 17.17 8.06
C ASN A 69 18.34 15.97 8.06
N ILE A 70 18.73 14.93 7.32
CA ILE A 70 17.95 13.71 7.12
C ILE A 70 17.68 12.97 8.45
N THR A 71 18.66 12.95 9.37
CA THR A 71 18.59 12.22 10.63
C THR A 71 17.42 12.66 11.52
N ASP A 72 17.19 13.98 11.59
CA ASP A 72 16.09 14.54 12.39
C ASP A 72 14.75 14.52 11.64
N SER A 73 14.78 14.35 10.32
CA SER A 73 13.61 14.33 9.45
C SER A 73 12.99 12.93 9.29
N ILE A 74 13.79 11.86 9.42
CA ILE A 74 13.34 10.46 9.33
C ILE A 74 12.22 10.13 10.35
N PRO A 75 12.32 10.47 11.64
CA PRO A 75 11.29 10.14 12.62
C PRO A 75 9.91 10.74 12.27
N THR A 76 9.88 12.00 11.84
CA THR A 76 8.65 12.70 11.45
C THR A 76 8.03 12.09 10.19
N LEU A 77 8.86 11.70 9.22
CA LEU A 77 8.42 10.99 8.02
C LEU A 77 7.81 9.62 8.36
N LEU A 78 8.47 8.84 9.21
CA LEU A 78 7.99 7.54 9.64
C LEU A 78 6.66 7.63 10.41
N GLU A 79 6.46 8.68 11.19
CA GLU A 79 5.20 8.92 11.90
C GLU A 79 4.06 9.27 10.94
N GLY A 80 4.33 10.11 9.93
CA GLY A 80 3.38 10.41 8.84
C GLY A 80 3.03 9.16 8.01
N LEU A 81 4.03 8.34 7.70
CA LEU A 81 3.87 7.08 6.96
C LEU A 81 3.07 6.04 7.75
N LYS A 82 3.38 5.86 9.04
CA LYS A 82 2.63 4.96 9.95
C LYS A 82 1.15 5.34 9.99
N THR A 83 0.87 6.64 10.06
CA THR A 83 -0.49 7.18 10.05
C THR A 83 -1.18 6.91 8.71
N ALA A 84 -0.48 7.17 7.60
CA ALA A 84 -0.98 6.94 6.23
C ALA A 84 -1.39 5.48 5.97
N PHE A 85 -0.61 4.53 6.51
CA PHE A 85 -0.94 3.11 6.44
C PHE A 85 -2.15 2.75 7.29
N MET A 86 -2.26 3.29 8.52
CA MET A 86 -3.39 2.98 9.39
C MET A 86 -4.72 3.48 8.84
N THR A 87 -4.77 4.65 8.21
CA THR A 87 -6.01 5.13 7.57
C THR A 87 -6.45 4.24 6.40
N SER A 88 -5.49 3.71 5.63
CA SER A 88 -5.76 2.77 4.53
C SER A 88 -6.32 1.44 5.05
N ILE A 89 -5.68 0.89 6.09
CA ILE A 89 -6.09 -0.36 6.73
C ILE A 89 -7.52 -0.24 7.26
N TRP A 90 -7.85 0.85 7.95
CA TRP A 90 -9.22 1.09 8.43
C TRP A 90 -10.23 1.27 7.28
N GLY A 91 -9.87 1.98 6.21
CA GLY A 91 -10.72 2.12 5.02
C GLY A 91 -11.05 0.77 4.38
N ILE A 92 -10.05 -0.11 4.23
CA ILE A 92 -10.23 -1.45 3.66
C ILE A 92 -11.06 -2.36 4.59
N ILE A 93 -10.76 -2.36 5.89
CA ILE A 93 -11.51 -3.17 6.88
C ILE A 93 -12.98 -2.76 6.88
N LEU A 94 -13.28 -1.46 6.92
CA LEU A 94 -14.66 -0.96 6.90
C LEU A 94 -15.34 -1.26 5.55
N ALA A 95 -14.65 -1.12 4.42
CA ALA A 95 -15.19 -1.47 3.12
C ALA A 95 -15.58 -2.96 3.04
N LEU A 96 -14.76 -3.87 3.56
CA LEU A 96 -15.06 -5.30 3.58
C LEU A 96 -16.24 -5.62 4.49
N LEU A 97 -16.28 -5.05 5.70
CA LEU A 97 -17.37 -5.26 6.65
C LEU A 97 -18.70 -4.73 6.09
N PHE A 98 -18.71 -3.50 5.59
CA PHE A 98 -19.91 -2.91 5.02
C PHE A 98 -20.30 -3.55 3.69
N GLY A 99 -19.34 -3.99 2.86
CA GLY A 99 -19.63 -4.74 1.63
C GLY A 99 -20.32 -6.08 1.90
N ARG A 100 -19.88 -6.80 2.95
CA ARG A 100 -20.58 -8.02 3.39
C ARG A 100 -21.96 -7.71 3.95
N ALA A 101 -22.08 -6.66 4.76
CA ALA A 101 -23.34 -6.24 5.38
C ALA A 101 -24.36 -5.78 4.34
N THR A 102 -23.96 -4.99 3.34
CA THR A 102 -24.87 -4.51 2.29
C THR A 102 -25.42 -5.64 1.44
N GLN A 103 -24.58 -6.62 1.06
CA GLN A 103 -25.00 -7.83 0.35
C GLN A 103 -25.99 -8.66 1.18
N PHE A 104 -25.71 -8.84 2.47
CA PHE A 104 -26.60 -9.55 3.37
C PHE A 104 -27.95 -8.86 3.53
N VAL A 105 -27.96 -7.54 3.78
CA VAL A 105 -29.19 -6.76 3.92
C VAL A 105 -30.01 -6.77 2.62
N LEU A 106 -29.37 -6.70 1.45
CA LEU A 106 -30.03 -6.78 0.16
C LEU A 106 -30.67 -8.17 -0.04
N HIS A 107 -29.93 -9.25 0.22
CA HIS A 107 -30.43 -10.61 0.11
C HIS A 107 -31.61 -10.89 1.06
N VAL A 108 -31.56 -10.39 2.29
CA VAL A 108 -32.65 -10.54 3.27
C VAL A 108 -33.87 -9.68 2.90
N THR A 109 -33.65 -8.47 2.37
CA THR A 109 -34.74 -7.58 1.95
C THR A 109 -35.48 -8.14 0.73
N ASN A 110 -34.75 -8.67 -0.26
CA ASN A 110 -35.36 -9.33 -1.43
C ASN A 110 -36.18 -10.56 -1.04
N LYS A 111 -35.79 -11.29 0.02
CA LYS A 111 -36.61 -12.39 0.57
C LYS A 111 -37.88 -11.94 1.30
N ARG A 112 -37.89 -10.74 1.91
CA ARG A 112 -39.03 -10.22 2.68
C ARG A 112 -40.02 -9.43 1.83
N LYS A 113 -39.54 -8.74 0.80
CA LYS A 113 -40.30 -7.94 -0.16
C LYS A 113 -39.65 -8.15 -1.52
N PRO A 114 -40.01 -9.21 -2.26
CA PRO A 114 -39.44 -9.46 -3.58
C PRO A 114 -39.66 -8.23 -4.45
N THR A 115 -38.55 -7.69 -4.97
CA THR A 115 -38.57 -6.70 -6.03
C THR A 115 -39.37 -7.28 -7.19
N GLU A 116 -40.28 -6.48 -7.74
CA GLU A 116 -41.16 -6.81 -8.88
C GLU A 116 -40.43 -7.07 -10.21
N PHE A 117 -39.11 -7.26 -10.17
CA PHE A 117 -38.31 -7.58 -11.33
C PHE A 117 -37.66 -8.95 -11.11
N GLU A 118 -38.02 -9.87 -12.01
CA GLU A 118 -37.44 -11.21 -12.21
C GLU A 118 -37.98 -12.34 -11.33
N ASP A 119 -39.25 -12.69 -11.50
CA ASP A 119 -39.65 -14.10 -11.40
C ASP A 119 -40.54 -14.43 -12.61
N GLU A 120 -40.00 -15.18 -13.57
CA GLU A 120 -40.67 -15.60 -14.81
C GLU A 120 -42.04 -16.25 -14.52
N LEU A 121 -42.21 -16.82 -13.32
CA LEU A 121 -43.46 -17.40 -12.84
C LEU A 121 -44.57 -16.35 -12.62
N THR A 122 -44.21 -15.11 -12.27
CA THR A 122 -45.17 -14.00 -12.08
C THR A 122 -45.66 -13.47 -13.43
N VAL A 123 -44.78 -13.41 -14.44
CA VAL A 123 -45.15 -13.06 -15.82
C VAL A 123 -46.08 -14.13 -16.40
N LEU A 124 -45.78 -15.42 -16.18
CA LEU A 124 -46.66 -16.52 -16.59
C LEU A 124 -48.03 -16.47 -15.90
N ASN A 125 -48.07 -16.09 -14.61
CA ASN A 125 -49.34 -15.97 -13.89
C ASN A 125 -50.16 -14.75 -14.35
N GLN A 126 -49.50 -13.63 -14.70
CA GLN A 126 -50.16 -12.48 -15.34
C GLN A 126 -50.69 -12.81 -16.74
N ILE A 127 -49.94 -13.57 -17.55
CA ILE A 127 -50.42 -14.07 -18.84
C ILE A 127 -51.64 -14.99 -18.65
N ASN A 128 -51.63 -15.85 -17.64
CA ASN A 128 -52.74 -16.75 -17.33
C ASN A 128 -54.00 -15.99 -16.86
N LEU A 129 -53.83 -14.99 -15.99
CA LEU A 129 -54.91 -14.09 -15.58
C LEU A 129 -55.45 -13.26 -16.75
N GLY A 130 -54.55 -12.72 -17.59
CA GLY A 130 -54.93 -12.00 -18.81
C GLY A 130 -55.70 -12.86 -19.79
N LEU A 131 -55.32 -14.14 -19.97
CA LEU A 131 -56.05 -15.12 -20.79
C LEU A 131 -57.43 -15.45 -20.22
N ALA A 132 -57.57 -15.54 -18.90
CA ALA A 132 -58.86 -15.75 -18.25
C ALA A 132 -59.80 -14.54 -18.45
N GLU A 133 -59.29 -13.32 -18.30
CA GLU A 133 -60.04 -12.08 -18.52
C GLU A 133 -60.43 -11.91 -20.00
N LEU A 134 -59.54 -12.25 -20.92
CA LEU A 134 -59.83 -12.27 -22.36
C LEU A 134 -60.94 -13.26 -22.71
N ARG A 135 -60.94 -14.44 -22.08
CA ARG A 135 -61.98 -15.46 -22.26
C ARG A 135 -63.33 -14.98 -21.74
N GLU A 136 -63.35 -14.32 -20.58
CA GLU A 136 -64.57 -13.78 -20.00
C GLU A 136 -65.14 -12.62 -20.83
N SER A 137 -64.27 -11.68 -21.25
CA SER A 137 -64.62 -10.58 -22.16
C SER A 137 -65.16 -11.08 -23.50
N ASN A 138 -64.51 -12.08 -24.10
CA ASN A 138 -65.02 -12.70 -25.33
C ASN A 138 -66.37 -13.38 -25.12
N THR A 139 -66.58 -14.08 -24.01
CA THR A 139 -67.88 -14.69 -23.69
C THR A 139 -68.97 -13.64 -23.55
N GLN A 140 -68.68 -12.53 -22.87
CA GLN A 140 -69.62 -11.40 -22.76
C GLN A 140 -69.90 -10.76 -24.12
N ASN A 141 -68.88 -10.60 -24.97
CA ASN A 141 -69.05 -10.11 -26.35
C ASN A 141 -69.91 -11.06 -27.19
N PHE A 142 -69.73 -12.38 -27.07
CA PHE A 142 -70.59 -13.36 -27.74
C PHE A 142 -72.02 -13.37 -27.21
N VAL A 143 -72.24 -13.16 -25.92
CA VAL A 143 -73.59 -13.01 -25.34
C VAL A 143 -74.25 -11.72 -25.84
N LYS A 144 -73.53 -10.60 -25.88
CA LYS A 144 -74.02 -9.35 -26.49
C LYS A 144 -74.35 -9.55 -27.97
N LEU A 145 -73.44 -10.16 -28.74
CA LEU A 145 -73.66 -10.46 -30.16
C LEU A 145 -74.89 -11.34 -30.35
N ASN A 146 -75.06 -12.40 -29.55
CA ASN A 146 -76.23 -13.27 -29.59
C ASN A 146 -77.52 -12.50 -29.25
N SER A 147 -77.50 -11.61 -28.25
CA SER A 147 -78.65 -10.77 -27.91
C SER A 147 -78.99 -9.74 -29.00
N SER A 148 -77.99 -9.20 -29.70
CA SER A 148 -78.19 -8.32 -30.86
C SER A 148 -78.67 -9.07 -32.11
N LEU A 149 -78.39 -10.37 -32.25
CA LEU A 149 -78.81 -11.17 -33.40
C LEU A 149 -80.21 -11.79 -33.22
N VAL A 150 -80.50 -12.35 -32.04
CA VAL A 150 -81.67 -13.22 -31.78
C VAL A 150 -82.57 -12.71 -30.64
N GLY A 151 -82.18 -11.66 -29.91
CA GLY A 151 -82.95 -11.16 -28.76
C GLY A 151 -84.29 -10.52 -29.11
N GLU A 152 -85.18 -10.39 -28.12
CA GLU A 152 -86.49 -9.74 -28.25
C GLU A 152 -86.45 -8.21 -28.06
N GLY A 153 -85.26 -7.62 -27.91
CA GLY A 153 -85.08 -6.17 -27.76
C GLY A 153 -85.23 -5.40 -29.07
N ASP A 154 -85.53 -4.11 -28.97
CA ASP A 154 -85.71 -3.21 -30.11
C ASP A 154 -84.45 -3.03 -30.98
N ASP A 155 -83.26 -3.31 -30.40
CA ASP A 155 -81.96 -3.25 -31.06
C ASP A 155 -81.57 -4.57 -31.77
N SER A 156 -82.40 -5.61 -31.70
CA SER A 156 -82.07 -6.90 -32.32
C SER A 156 -82.31 -6.91 -33.82
N ILE A 157 -81.47 -7.66 -34.55
CA ILE A 157 -81.63 -7.87 -35.99
C ILE A 157 -82.98 -8.53 -36.29
N SER A 158 -83.46 -9.45 -35.45
CA SER A 158 -84.78 -10.08 -35.58
C SER A 158 -85.94 -9.07 -35.51
N THR A 159 -85.91 -8.16 -34.53
CA THR A 159 -86.93 -7.10 -34.36
C THR A 159 -86.87 -6.09 -35.51
N ASN A 160 -85.66 -5.72 -35.94
CA ASN A 160 -85.46 -4.85 -37.10
C ASN A 160 -85.90 -5.50 -38.41
N PHE A 161 -85.70 -6.82 -38.60
CA PHE A 161 -86.25 -7.55 -39.74
C PHE A 161 -87.78 -7.60 -39.72
N THR A 162 -88.39 -7.65 -38.54
CA THR A 162 -89.85 -7.60 -38.39
C THR A 162 -90.39 -6.20 -38.71
N LYS A 163 -89.71 -5.14 -38.26
CA LYS A 163 -90.03 -3.75 -38.64
C LYS A 163 -89.83 -3.51 -40.14
N ILE A 164 -88.72 -3.96 -40.71
CA ILE A 164 -88.45 -3.94 -42.16
C ILE A 164 -89.52 -4.73 -42.90
N ARG A 165 -89.94 -5.91 -42.41
CA ARG A 165 -91.01 -6.70 -43.03
C ARG A 165 -92.35 -5.98 -43.02
N ASN A 166 -92.70 -5.29 -41.92
CA ASN A 166 -93.92 -4.51 -41.84
C ASN A 166 -93.87 -3.28 -42.77
N GLN A 167 -92.72 -2.59 -42.84
CA GLN A 167 -92.47 -1.51 -43.80
C GLN A 167 -92.48 -2.00 -45.26
N LEU A 168 -91.94 -3.19 -45.54
CA LEU A 168 -92.01 -3.83 -46.85
C LEU A 168 -93.46 -4.19 -47.21
N SER A 169 -94.28 -4.60 -46.25
CA SER A 169 -95.71 -4.84 -46.47
C SER A 169 -96.49 -3.56 -46.82
N GLU A 170 -96.06 -2.40 -46.33
CA GLU A 170 -96.59 -1.09 -46.75
C GLU A 170 -96.08 -0.69 -48.14
N ILE A 171 -94.82 -0.98 -48.46
CA ILE A 171 -94.16 -0.68 -49.74
C ILE A 171 -94.71 -1.54 -50.90
N ILE A 172 -95.25 -2.73 -50.64
CA ILE A 172 -95.88 -3.60 -51.66
C ILE A 172 -97.14 -2.97 -52.28
N ASN A 173 -97.78 -1.99 -51.62
CA ASN A 173 -99.01 -1.36 -52.11
C ASN A 173 -98.80 -0.15 -53.05
N SER A 174 -97.56 0.22 -53.39
CA SER A 174 -97.27 1.38 -54.25
C SER A 174 -96.10 1.14 -55.22
N GLY A 175 -96.40 0.66 -56.43
CA GLY A 175 -95.41 0.25 -57.44
C GLY A 175 -94.55 1.36 -58.06
N ASP A 176 -94.92 2.63 -57.91
CA ASP A 176 -94.22 3.74 -58.58
C ASP A 176 -92.97 4.22 -57.82
N LEU A 177 -92.95 4.07 -56.49
CA LEU A 177 -91.81 4.47 -55.65
C LEU A 177 -90.63 3.48 -55.75
N GLN A 178 -90.90 2.19 -55.99
CA GLN A 178 -89.88 1.13 -56.06
C GLN A 178 -88.97 1.29 -57.30
N SER A 179 -89.54 1.65 -58.46
CA SER A 179 -88.78 1.89 -59.68
C SER A 179 -87.80 3.07 -59.54
N LYS A 180 -88.24 4.13 -58.83
CA LYS A 180 -87.42 5.31 -58.55
C LYS A 180 -86.28 5.01 -57.56
N ASN A 181 -86.55 4.24 -56.51
CA ASN A 181 -85.53 3.86 -55.54
C ASN A 181 -84.50 2.88 -56.13
N LEU A 182 -84.92 1.95 -57.00
CA LEU A 182 -84.00 1.04 -57.70
C LEU A 182 -83.04 1.80 -58.62
N LYS A 183 -83.53 2.80 -59.37
CA LYS A 183 -82.67 3.68 -60.18
C LYS A 183 -81.70 4.49 -59.34
N ASN A 184 -82.14 5.01 -58.18
CA ASN A 184 -81.26 5.74 -57.28
C ASN A 184 -80.15 4.84 -56.71
N ILE A 185 -80.49 3.60 -56.34
CA ILE A 185 -79.52 2.60 -55.87
C ILE A 185 -78.55 2.21 -56.99
N GLU A 186 -79.02 1.97 -58.20
CA GLU A 186 -78.17 1.73 -59.38
C GLU A 186 -77.19 2.89 -59.60
N SER A 187 -77.67 4.14 -59.55
CA SER A 187 -76.83 5.32 -59.72
C SER A 187 -75.82 5.52 -58.58
N ALA A 188 -76.16 5.15 -57.34
CA ALA A 188 -75.27 5.24 -56.18
C ALA A 188 -74.23 4.11 -56.13
N LEU A 189 -74.55 2.93 -56.67
CA LEU A 189 -73.66 1.77 -56.65
C LEU A 189 -72.78 1.66 -57.90
N GLY A 190 -73.30 1.96 -59.09
CA GLY A 190 -72.62 1.71 -60.37
C GLY A 190 -72.76 2.81 -61.42
N GLY A 191 -73.32 3.97 -61.06
CA GLY A 191 -73.41 5.11 -61.98
C GLY A 191 -72.05 5.80 -62.20
N ASP A 192 -71.91 6.47 -63.35
CA ASP A 192 -70.73 7.29 -63.72
C ASP A 192 -70.58 8.58 -62.88
N LEU A 193 -71.42 8.77 -61.85
CA LEU A 193 -71.33 9.91 -60.95
C LEU A 193 -70.10 9.75 -60.04
N GLU A 194 -69.35 10.83 -59.82
CA GLU A 194 -68.16 10.81 -58.96
C GLU A 194 -68.43 10.34 -57.51
N THR A 195 -69.68 10.42 -57.07
CA THR A 195 -70.14 10.01 -55.74
C THR A 195 -70.57 8.55 -55.67
N SER A 196 -70.53 7.80 -56.79
CA SER A 196 -70.87 6.38 -56.77
C SER A 196 -69.82 5.58 -55.99
N LEU A 197 -70.27 4.52 -55.31
CA LEU A 197 -69.37 3.68 -54.52
C LEU A 197 -68.30 3.02 -55.40
N LEU A 198 -68.63 2.67 -56.65
CA LEU A 198 -67.67 2.12 -57.60
C LEU A 198 -66.56 3.13 -57.92
N THR A 199 -66.92 4.38 -58.22
CA THR A 199 -65.94 5.43 -58.52
C THR A 199 -65.11 5.81 -57.30
N GLN A 200 -65.71 5.89 -56.10
CA GLN A 200 -64.96 6.11 -54.86
C GLN A 200 -64.00 4.95 -54.55
N PHE A 201 -64.42 3.71 -54.77
CA PHE A 201 -63.56 2.54 -54.58
C PHE A 201 -62.41 2.50 -55.59
N GLN A 202 -62.66 2.90 -56.84
CA GLN A 202 -61.61 3.06 -57.84
C GLN A 202 -60.61 4.17 -57.46
N LYS A 203 -61.08 5.33 -57.00
CA LYS A 203 -60.23 6.43 -56.50
C LYS A 203 -59.41 5.98 -55.29
N MET A 204 -60.02 5.31 -54.31
CA MET A 204 -59.34 4.76 -53.14
C MET A 204 -58.27 3.73 -53.53
N ARG A 205 -58.54 2.85 -54.52
CA ARG A 205 -57.52 1.92 -55.02
C ARG A 205 -56.37 2.63 -55.73
N ALA A 206 -56.65 3.69 -56.47
CA ALA A 206 -55.61 4.50 -57.11
C ALA A 206 -54.73 5.18 -56.05
N GLU A 207 -55.34 5.83 -55.06
CA GLU A 207 -54.63 6.44 -53.92
C GLU A 207 -53.83 5.40 -53.14
N GLN A 208 -54.40 4.24 -52.81
CA GLN A 208 -53.69 3.17 -52.11
C GLN A 208 -52.48 2.66 -52.90
N ASN A 209 -52.58 2.59 -54.24
CA ASN A 209 -51.47 2.22 -55.10
C ASN A 209 -50.37 3.30 -55.13
N GLU A 210 -50.74 4.59 -55.13
CA GLU A 210 -49.78 5.68 -54.99
C GLU A 210 -49.09 5.69 -53.63
N TYR A 211 -49.83 5.49 -52.53
CA TYR A 211 -49.27 5.30 -51.19
C TYR A 211 -48.32 4.10 -51.14
N SER A 212 -48.69 2.98 -51.77
CA SER A 212 -47.82 1.81 -51.84
C SER A 212 -46.52 2.11 -52.58
N LYS A 213 -46.57 2.80 -53.72
CA LYS A 213 -45.36 3.21 -54.47
C LYS A 213 -44.48 4.17 -53.66
N SER A 214 -45.09 5.15 -52.99
CA SER A 214 -44.37 6.08 -52.12
C SER A 214 -43.70 5.35 -50.95
N ASN A 215 -44.38 4.37 -50.34
CA ASN A 215 -43.83 3.59 -49.25
C ASN A 215 -42.65 2.72 -49.71
N THR A 216 -42.74 2.06 -50.87
CA THR A 216 -41.60 1.32 -51.45
C THR A 216 -40.39 2.22 -51.66
N LYS A 217 -40.59 3.45 -52.17
CA LYS A 217 -39.52 4.43 -52.35
C LYS A 217 -38.89 4.88 -51.02
N ASN A 218 -39.71 5.07 -49.98
CA ASN A 218 -39.21 5.39 -48.64
C ASN A 218 -38.37 4.24 -48.06
N VAL A 219 -38.81 2.99 -48.25
CA VAL A 219 -38.05 1.80 -47.83
C VAL A 219 -36.72 1.71 -48.57
N GLU A 220 -36.69 2.00 -49.87
CA GLU A 220 -35.46 2.02 -50.67
C GLU A 220 -34.47 3.10 -50.17
N LEU A 221 -34.95 4.30 -49.86
CA LEU A 221 -34.13 5.37 -49.25
C LEU A 221 -33.56 4.98 -47.89
N ILE A 222 -34.33 4.26 -47.07
CA ILE A 222 -33.86 3.75 -45.77
C ILE A 222 -32.75 2.71 -45.98
N ILE A 223 -32.92 1.79 -46.94
CA ILE A 223 -31.91 0.77 -47.26
C ILE A 223 -30.61 1.44 -47.73
N ASP A 224 -30.68 2.42 -48.62
CA ASP A 224 -29.50 3.15 -49.09
C ASP A 224 -28.81 3.93 -47.97
N SER A 225 -29.59 4.58 -47.09
CA SER A 225 -29.05 5.27 -45.92
C SER A 225 -28.38 4.31 -44.94
N MET A 226 -28.97 3.15 -44.69
CA MET A 226 -28.36 2.11 -43.84
C MET A 226 -27.08 1.56 -44.45
N LYS A 227 -27.04 1.33 -45.76
CA LYS A 227 -25.84 0.87 -46.47
C LYS A 227 -24.71 1.89 -46.41
N HIS A 228 -25.04 3.17 -46.60
CA HIS A 228 -24.07 4.26 -46.49
C HIS A 228 -23.55 4.42 -45.07
N ASN A 229 -24.43 4.36 -44.06
CA ASN A 229 -24.04 4.45 -42.65
C ASN A 229 -23.14 3.27 -42.25
N ASN A 230 -23.48 2.05 -42.65
CA ASN A 230 -22.66 0.88 -42.39
C ASN A 230 -21.25 1.01 -43.00
N ALA A 231 -21.15 1.50 -44.25
CA ALA A 231 -19.86 1.76 -44.89
C ALA A 231 -19.02 2.81 -44.12
N ILE A 232 -19.65 3.87 -43.61
CA ILE A 232 -18.96 4.89 -42.79
C ILE A 232 -18.50 4.29 -41.47
N ILE A 233 -19.34 3.50 -40.78
CA ILE A 233 -19.00 2.85 -39.52
C ILE A 233 -17.80 1.92 -39.71
N SER A 234 -17.80 1.08 -40.76
CA SER A 234 -16.67 0.21 -41.09
C SER A 234 -15.38 1.01 -41.27
N LYS A 235 -15.42 2.07 -42.08
CA LYS A 235 -14.25 2.92 -42.31
C LYS A 235 -13.75 3.60 -41.03
N LYS A 236 -14.66 4.10 -40.19
CA LYS A 236 -14.31 4.74 -38.92
C LYS A 236 -13.73 3.76 -37.91
N PHE A 237 -14.20 2.51 -37.93
CA PHE A 237 -13.68 1.45 -37.08
C PHE A 237 -12.27 1.01 -37.51
N GLU A 238 -12.01 0.99 -38.81
CA GLU A 238 -10.69 0.69 -39.38
C GLU A 238 -9.68 1.80 -39.02
N GLU A 239 -10.04 3.08 -39.22
CA GLU A 239 -9.25 4.24 -38.79
C GLU A 239 -8.98 4.21 -37.26
N PHE A 240 -9.98 3.84 -36.46
CA PHE A 240 -9.83 3.73 -35.00
C PHE A 240 -8.90 2.58 -34.59
N SER A 241 -9.00 1.43 -35.26
CA SER A 241 -8.14 0.27 -35.01
C SER A 241 -6.68 0.58 -35.35
N GLU A 242 -6.43 1.32 -36.43
CA GLU A 242 -5.09 1.78 -36.82
C GLU A 242 -4.51 2.78 -35.80
N LEU A 243 -5.32 3.73 -35.33
CA LEU A 243 -4.89 4.67 -34.28
C LEU A 243 -4.61 3.97 -32.94
N LEU A 244 -5.42 2.99 -32.55
CA LEU A 244 -5.18 2.18 -31.35
C LEU A 244 -3.89 1.37 -31.45
N ALA A 245 -3.65 0.73 -32.60
CA ALA A 245 -2.45 -0.05 -32.83
C ALA A 245 -1.21 0.83 -32.75
N LYS A 246 -1.22 1.99 -33.42
CA LYS A 246 -0.05 2.89 -33.51
C LYS A 246 0.24 3.65 -32.22
N ASN A 247 -0.79 4.20 -31.56
CA ASN A 247 -0.58 5.14 -30.45
C ASN A 247 -0.25 4.45 -29.13
N ASN A 248 -0.88 3.30 -28.83
CA ASN A 248 -0.70 2.64 -27.54
C ASN A 248 0.50 1.68 -27.47
N THR A 249 0.98 1.13 -28.58
CA THR A 249 2.11 0.19 -28.55
C THR A 249 3.45 0.92 -28.57
N GLU A 250 3.65 1.87 -29.48
CA GLU A 250 4.90 2.64 -29.56
C GLU A 250 5.11 3.54 -28.33
N ALA A 251 4.10 4.32 -27.93
CA ALA A 251 4.26 5.25 -26.80
C ALA A 251 4.46 4.53 -25.46
N LEU A 252 3.77 3.40 -25.23
CA LEU A 252 3.93 2.64 -23.99
C LEU A 252 5.28 1.92 -23.95
N VAL A 253 5.72 1.36 -25.09
CA VAL A 253 7.03 0.69 -25.18
C VAL A 253 8.18 1.68 -25.07
N GLU A 254 8.05 2.87 -25.67
CA GLU A 254 9.05 3.93 -25.56
C GLU A 254 9.14 4.45 -24.12
N VAL A 255 8.00 4.72 -23.47
CA VAL A 255 7.98 5.13 -22.05
C VAL A 255 8.57 4.05 -21.14
N MET A 256 8.25 2.76 -21.38
CA MET A 256 8.81 1.65 -20.60
C MET A 256 10.31 1.47 -20.83
N LYS A 257 10.78 1.61 -22.09
CA LYS A 257 12.20 1.53 -22.45
C LYS A 257 12.97 2.66 -21.78
N THR A 258 12.52 3.90 -21.94
CA THR A 258 13.14 5.07 -21.30
C THR A 258 13.12 4.94 -19.78
N ALA A 259 12.02 4.50 -19.17
CA ALA A 259 11.96 4.29 -17.73
C ALA A 259 12.95 3.22 -17.25
N THR A 260 13.14 2.15 -18.02
CA THR A 260 14.07 1.05 -17.69
C THR A 260 15.52 1.50 -17.86
N GLU A 261 15.84 2.22 -18.92
CA GLU A 261 17.18 2.79 -19.14
C GLU A 261 17.55 3.81 -18.05
N GLU A 262 16.63 4.72 -17.72
CA GLU A 262 16.80 5.72 -16.67
C GLU A 262 16.97 5.04 -15.29
N PHE A 263 16.16 4.02 -15.00
CA PHE A 263 16.27 3.22 -13.78
C PHE A 263 17.63 2.53 -13.68
N ASN A 264 18.07 1.83 -14.73
CA ASN A 264 19.36 1.14 -14.75
C ASN A 264 20.53 2.11 -14.55
N LYS A 265 20.46 3.29 -15.18
CA LYS A 265 21.47 4.35 -15.02
C LYS A 265 21.51 4.89 -13.59
N GLN A 266 20.36 5.20 -13.01
CA GLN A 266 20.28 5.70 -11.63
C GLN A 266 20.72 4.65 -10.62
N MET A 267 20.31 3.39 -10.81
CA MET A 267 20.68 2.29 -9.93
C MET A 267 22.19 2.03 -9.98
N SER A 268 22.80 2.01 -11.17
CA SER A 268 24.24 1.81 -11.33
C SER A 268 25.04 2.94 -10.66
N ALA A 269 24.63 4.19 -10.87
CA ALA A 269 25.25 5.35 -10.24
C ALA A 269 25.10 5.33 -8.70
N LEU A 270 23.94 4.91 -8.18
CA LEU A 270 23.71 4.76 -6.74
C LEU A 270 24.57 3.64 -6.15
N ILE A 271 24.63 2.49 -6.80
CA ILE A 271 25.46 1.35 -6.35
C ILE A 271 26.92 1.75 -6.34
N GLU A 272 27.43 2.35 -7.41
CA GLU A 272 28.82 2.80 -7.48
C GLU A 272 29.14 3.79 -6.36
N LYS A 273 28.28 4.79 -6.15
CA LYS A 273 28.47 5.80 -5.11
C LYS A 273 28.38 5.18 -3.70
N LEU A 274 27.37 4.36 -3.43
CA LEU A 274 27.19 3.71 -2.13
C LEU A 274 28.33 2.76 -1.81
N VAL A 275 28.79 1.96 -2.77
CA VAL A 275 29.91 1.05 -2.58
C VAL A 275 31.19 1.85 -2.34
N GLN A 276 31.50 2.84 -3.16
CA GLN A 276 32.72 3.65 -3.00
C GLN A 276 32.72 4.45 -1.69
N GLU A 277 31.64 5.14 -1.35
CA GLU A 277 31.56 5.95 -0.12
C GLU A 277 31.61 5.07 1.14
N ASN A 278 30.87 3.95 1.17
CA ASN A 278 30.92 3.05 2.32
C ASN A 278 32.29 2.40 2.48
N PHE A 279 32.94 1.97 1.40
CA PHE A 279 34.30 1.43 1.48
C PHE A 279 35.31 2.47 1.93
N LYS A 280 35.16 3.72 1.49
CA LYS A 280 36.00 4.83 1.93
C LYS A 280 35.85 5.09 3.42
N GLU A 281 34.63 5.16 3.94
CA GLU A 281 34.39 5.38 5.36
C GLU A 281 34.79 4.19 6.24
N LEU A 282 34.61 2.97 5.73
CA LEU A 282 35.10 1.76 6.38
C LEU A 282 36.63 1.77 6.45
N ASN A 283 37.31 2.08 5.35
CA ASN A 283 38.76 2.19 5.30
C ASN A 283 39.29 3.27 6.26
N ASN A 284 38.65 4.45 6.28
CA ASN A 284 38.97 5.53 7.23
C ASN A 284 38.81 5.08 8.69
N SER A 285 37.77 4.31 8.99
CA SER A 285 37.50 3.81 10.35
C SER A 285 38.51 2.75 10.78
N VAL A 286 38.89 1.85 9.88
CA VAL A 286 39.96 0.85 10.11
C VAL A 286 41.31 1.55 10.32
N GLN A 287 41.62 2.57 9.51
CA GLN A 287 42.84 3.35 9.65
C GLN A 287 42.90 4.07 11.01
N ARG A 288 41.83 4.75 11.41
CA ARG A 288 41.73 5.41 12.73
C ARG A 288 41.92 4.42 13.89
N MET A 289 41.36 3.21 13.76
CA MET A 289 41.53 2.16 14.77
C MET A 289 42.99 1.68 14.84
N ASN A 290 43.66 1.57 13.70
CA ASN A 290 45.08 1.18 13.64
C ASN A 290 45.98 2.26 14.26
N GLU A 291 45.75 3.53 13.92
CA GLU A 291 46.45 4.67 14.54
C GLU A 291 46.23 4.69 16.06
N TRP A 292 44.98 4.48 16.52
CA TRP A 292 44.69 4.38 17.94
C TRP A 292 45.42 3.20 18.61
N GLN A 293 45.44 2.03 17.97
CA GLN A 293 46.15 0.85 18.48
C GLN A 293 47.65 1.12 18.63
N GLN A 294 48.27 1.76 17.64
CA GLN A 294 49.69 2.10 17.69
C GLN A 294 50.00 3.10 18.80
N ASN A 295 49.20 4.17 18.92
CA ASN A 295 49.34 5.17 19.97
C ASN A 295 49.16 4.55 21.36
N ASN A 296 48.17 3.66 21.51
CA ASN A 296 47.92 2.95 22.76
C ASN A 296 49.08 2.01 23.14
N LYS A 297 49.68 1.29 22.17
CA LYS A 297 50.88 0.46 22.41
C LYS A 297 52.03 1.30 22.96
N THR A 298 52.31 2.45 22.34
CA THR A 298 53.36 3.38 22.79
C THR A 298 53.08 3.91 24.19
N MET A 299 51.85 4.38 24.43
CA MET A 299 51.44 4.91 25.74
C MET A 299 51.59 3.86 26.85
N ILE A 300 51.15 2.62 26.61
CA ILE A 300 51.30 1.52 27.58
C ILE A 300 52.78 1.21 27.83
N SER A 301 53.62 1.22 26.79
CA SER A 301 55.06 1.00 26.93
C SER A 301 55.74 2.08 27.77
N GLU A 302 55.44 3.36 27.50
CA GLU A 302 55.98 4.49 28.28
C GLU A 302 55.52 4.46 29.74
N LEU A 303 54.22 4.23 29.96
CA LEU A 303 53.64 4.11 31.29
C LEU A 303 54.32 2.98 32.08
N THR A 304 54.53 1.82 31.44
CA THR A 304 55.22 0.67 32.04
C THR A 304 56.66 1.00 32.43
N SER A 305 57.38 1.71 31.56
CA SER A 305 58.75 2.15 31.83
C SER A 305 58.81 3.11 33.01
N GLN A 306 57.93 4.12 33.04
CA GLN A 306 57.85 5.06 34.17
C GLN A 306 57.50 4.35 35.48
N PHE A 307 56.53 3.43 35.47
CA PHE A 307 56.18 2.64 36.65
C PHE A 307 57.33 1.76 37.14
N THR A 308 58.10 1.15 36.23
CA THR A 308 59.26 0.33 36.58
C THR A 308 60.32 1.16 37.29
N LYS A 309 60.62 2.35 36.77
CA LYS A 309 61.58 3.29 37.37
C LYS A 309 61.15 3.73 38.78
N VAL A 310 59.89 4.10 38.95
CA VAL A 310 59.33 4.46 40.27
C VAL A 310 59.43 3.29 41.24
N SER A 311 59.18 2.06 40.79
CA SER A 311 59.32 0.87 41.63
C SER A 311 60.77 0.63 42.07
N GLU A 312 61.74 0.90 41.20
CA GLU A 312 63.18 0.81 41.51
C GLU A 312 63.59 1.87 42.54
N ASP A 313 63.18 3.13 42.34
CA ASP A 313 63.43 4.23 43.28
C ASP A 313 62.83 3.94 44.67
N PHE A 314 61.64 3.35 44.73
CA PHE A 314 61.02 2.91 45.99
C PHE A 314 61.73 1.72 46.63
N SER A 315 62.25 0.78 45.85
CA SER A 315 63.06 -0.33 46.36
C SER A 315 64.32 0.18 47.05
N ILE A 316 65.05 1.11 46.40
CA ILE A 316 66.25 1.75 46.95
C ILE A 316 65.91 2.53 48.24
N SER A 317 64.80 3.27 48.21
CA SER A 317 64.32 4.01 49.38
C SER A 317 63.97 3.05 50.53
N SER A 318 63.35 1.91 50.25
CA SER A 318 63.02 0.89 51.25
C SER A 318 64.27 0.30 51.90
N GLU A 319 65.32 0.02 51.11
CA GLU A 319 66.59 -0.49 51.62
C GLU A 319 67.29 0.54 52.52
N SER A 320 67.29 1.81 52.09
CA SER A 320 67.85 2.91 52.88
C SER A 320 67.10 3.12 54.21
N ILE A 321 65.76 3.06 54.20
CA ILE A 321 64.96 3.17 55.43
C ILE A 321 65.20 1.96 56.33
N LYS A 322 65.37 0.76 55.77
CA LYS A 322 65.74 -0.42 56.53
C LYS A 322 67.09 -0.27 57.22
N GLU A 323 68.11 0.23 56.52
CA GLU A 323 69.42 0.50 57.12
C GLU A 323 69.33 1.55 58.25
N ILE A 324 68.54 2.60 58.06
CA ILE A 324 68.28 3.60 59.11
C ILE A 324 67.59 2.95 60.31
N THR A 325 66.60 2.08 60.06
CA THR A 325 65.85 1.36 61.09
C THR A 325 66.78 0.44 61.88
N ASP A 326 67.60 -0.37 61.20
CA ASP A 326 68.56 -1.28 61.82
C ASP A 326 69.60 -0.52 62.67
N ASN A 327 70.12 0.61 62.16
CA ASN A 327 71.09 1.42 62.89
C ASN A 327 70.47 2.16 64.07
N THR A 328 69.23 2.64 63.94
CA THR A 328 68.52 3.32 65.02
C THR A 328 68.08 2.32 66.10
N SER A 329 67.67 1.11 65.70
CA SER A 329 67.39 0.00 66.62
C SER A 329 68.64 -0.31 67.45
N LYS A 330 69.82 -0.49 66.85
CA LYS A 330 71.07 -0.71 67.61
C LYS A 330 71.40 0.39 68.63
N LEU A 331 70.92 1.62 68.41
CA LEU A 331 71.09 2.74 69.32
C LEU A 331 70.01 2.84 70.41
N THR A 332 68.86 2.21 70.23
CA THR A 332 67.66 2.41 71.07
C THR A 332 67.15 1.15 71.74
N ASP A 333 67.56 -0.03 71.25
CA ASP A 333 67.20 -1.34 71.77
C ASP A 333 67.60 -1.48 73.24
N ASP A 334 66.93 -2.39 73.95
CA ASP A 334 67.05 -2.56 75.40
C ASP A 334 68.49 -2.84 75.86
N ASN A 335 69.27 -3.49 74.99
CA ASN A 335 70.69 -3.81 75.23
C ASN A 335 71.67 -2.80 74.59
N SER A 336 71.18 -1.68 74.05
CA SER A 336 72.02 -0.68 73.42
C SER A 336 72.92 -0.01 74.45
N HIS A 337 74.16 0.30 74.05
CA HIS A 337 75.08 1.03 74.90
C HIS A 337 74.54 2.41 75.29
N LEU A 338 73.70 3.04 74.45
CA LEU A 338 73.08 4.30 74.79
C LEU A 338 72.03 4.13 75.89
N LYS A 339 71.15 3.12 75.80
CA LYS A 339 70.18 2.82 76.86
C LYS A 339 70.88 2.46 78.18
N GLN A 340 71.90 1.62 78.12
CA GLN A 340 72.72 1.26 79.28
C GLN A 340 73.43 2.48 79.90
N LEU A 341 73.91 3.42 79.07
CA LEU A 341 74.58 4.63 79.54
C LEU A 341 73.57 5.62 80.14
N VAL A 342 72.36 5.72 79.57
CA VAL A 342 71.24 6.48 80.14
C VAL A 342 70.82 5.91 81.49
N ASP A 343 70.65 4.59 81.59
CA ASP A 343 70.25 3.92 82.83
C ASP A 343 71.36 4.01 83.90
N ALA A 344 72.63 3.80 83.52
CA ALA A 344 73.76 3.96 84.42
C ALA A 344 73.97 5.41 84.88
N LEU A 345 73.74 6.41 84.02
CA LEU A 345 73.72 7.82 84.43
C LEU A 345 72.53 8.12 85.34
N GLN A 346 71.39 7.46 85.16
CA GLN A 346 70.24 7.60 86.04
C GLN A 346 70.53 7.05 87.44
N ASP A 347 71.31 5.97 87.54
CA ASP A 347 71.71 5.32 88.81
C ASP A 347 72.86 6.04 89.55
N VAL A 348 73.85 6.59 88.83
CA VAL A 348 75.05 7.21 89.43
C VAL A 348 74.80 8.65 89.91
N MET A 349 73.71 9.31 89.48
CA MET A 349 73.47 10.73 89.70
C MET A 349 72.35 11.00 90.70
N VAL A 350 72.61 10.70 91.98
CA VAL A 350 71.59 10.82 93.03
C VAL A 350 71.34 12.28 93.49
N ASP A 351 72.22 13.26 93.20
CA ASP A 351 72.12 14.61 93.83
C ASP A 351 72.18 15.86 92.92
N ASP A 352 72.27 15.75 91.58
CA ASP A 352 72.26 16.94 90.68
C ASP A 352 70.95 17.04 89.86
N THR A 353 70.13 18.05 90.18
CA THR A 353 68.83 18.29 89.54
C THR A 353 68.90 18.56 88.04
N LYS A 354 69.96 19.20 87.53
CA LYS A 354 70.07 19.51 86.09
C LYS A 354 70.39 18.26 85.28
N PHE A 355 71.26 17.40 85.81
CA PHE A 355 71.59 16.17 85.15
C PHE A 355 70.43 15.18 85.13
N LYS A 356 69.66 15.08 86.23
CA LYS A 356 68.44 14.26 86.26
C LYS A 356 67.43 14.66 85.17
N GLU A 357 67.29 15.97 84.92
CA GLU A 357 66.45 16.48 83.83
C GLU A 357 67.01 16.11 82.45
N ILE A 358 68.32 16.24 82.24
CA ILE A 358 68.99 15.87 80.99
C ILE A 358 68.86 14.37 80.71
N THR A 359 69.14 13.48 81.68
CA THR A 359 69.01 12.03 81.44
C THR A 359 67.55 11.61 81.29
N SER A 360 66.58 12.28 81.95
CA SER A 360 65.15 12.09 81.66
C SER A 360 64.77 12.51 80.24
N GLN A 361 65.31 13.63 79.74
CA GLN A 361 65.08 14.08 78.36
C GLN A 361 65.73 13.14 77.34
N VAL A 362 66.93 12.64 77.61
CA VAL A 362 67.61 11.64 76.77
C VAL A 362 66.81 10.34 76.76
N SER A 363 66.35 9.84 77.91
CA SER A 363 65.51 8.62 78.00
C SER A 363 64.20 8.76 77.23
N THR A 364 63.53 9.92 77.35
CA THR A 364 62.32 10.22 76.57
C THR A 364 62.63 10.29 75.06
N THR A 365 63.78 10.81 74.69
CA THR A 365 64.23 10.88 73.28
C THR A 365 64.54 9.49 72.73
N VAL A 366 65.18 8.63 73.52
CA VAL A 366 65.43 7.22 73.18
C VAL A 366 64.11 6.48 72.97
N GLY A 367 63.14 6.62 73.87
CA GLY A 367 61.81 6.00 73.70
C GLY A 367 61.04 6.54 72.49
N LYS A 368 61.16 7.84 72.17
CA LYS A 368 60.60 8.39 70.92
C LYS A 368 61.28 7.82 69.68
N LEU A 369 62.61 7.68 69.68
CA LEU A 369 63.36 7.07 68.58
C LEU A 369 62.99 5.59 68.39
N GLU A 370 62.81 4.84 69.47
CA GLU A 370 62.35 3.45 69.45
C GLU A 370 60.96 3.35 68.79
N SER A 371 59.98 4.15 69.25
CA SER A 371 58.63 4.18 68.66
C SER A 371 58.64 4.59 67.17
N THR A 372 59.53 5.51 66.79
CA THR A 372 59.69 5.96 65.40
C THR A 372 60.35 4.87 64.55
N THR A 373 61.28 4.10 65.12
CA THR A 373 61.94 2.96 64.47
C THR A 373 60.93 1.86 64.15
N ILE A 374 60.05 1.53 65.09
CA ILE A 374 58.96 0.56 64.86
C ILE A 374 58.02 1.04 63.74
N ALA A 375 57.63 2.32 63.75
CA ALA A 375 56.79 2.89 62.69
C ALA A 375 57.48 2.90 61.31
N PHE A 376 58.79 3.16 61.26
CA PHE A 376 59.56 3.05 60.02
C PHE A 376 59.69 1.61 59.54
N ASP A 377 59.87 0.64 60.43
CA ASP A 377 59.93 -0.77 60.07
C ASP A 377 58.60 -1.25 59.45
N GLU A 378 57.46 -0.92 60.07
CA GLU A 378 56.14 -1.22 59.49
C GLU A 378 55.94 -0.58 58.12
N THR A 379 56.39 0.67 57.95
CA THR A 379 56.28 1.40 56.68
C THR A 379 57.16 0.78 55.61
N THR A 380 58.37 0.34 55.98
CA THR A 380 59.33 -0.36 55.11
C THR A 380 58.77 -1.69 54.63
N ASN A 381 58.14 -2.45 55.52
CA ASN A 381 57.51 -3.73 55.17
C ASN A 381 56.34 -3.53 54.18
N LYS A 382 55.48 -2.53 54.42
CA LYS A 382 54.40 -2.18 53.47
C LYS A 382 54.93 -1.71 52.12
N LEU A 383 56.02 -0.95 52.11
CA LEU A 383 56.66 -0.48 50.89
C LEU A 383 57.24 -1.65 50.08
N ASN A 384 57.93 -2.58 50.74
CA ASN A 384 58.44 -3.79 50.11
C ASN A 384 57.33 -4.68 49.53
N ASP A 385 56.22 -4.86 50.26
CA ASP A 385 55.06 -5.61 49.77
C ASP A 385 54.43 -4.94 48.53
N TRP A 386 54.36 -3.61 48.51
CA TRP A 386 53.89 -2.85 47.35
C TRP A 386 54.83 -3.02 46.14
N VAL A 387 56.14 -2.88 46.32
CA VAL A 387 57.16 -3.11 45.26
C VAL A 387 57.05 -4.52 44.70
N ARG A 388 56.86 -5.53 45.56
CA ARG A 388 56.74 -6.93 45.14
C ARG A 388 55.45 -7.20 44.35
N ASN A 389 54.33 -6.63 44.77
CA ASN A 389 53.07 -6.71 44.01
C ASN A 389 53.17 -5.98 42.67
N GLN A 390 53.91 -4.88 42.61
CA GLN A 390 54.13 -4.11 41.39
C GLN A 390 54.96 -4.86 40.35
N MET A 391 56.00 -5.60 40.77
CA MET A 391 56.74 -6.48 39.85
C MET A 391 55.82 -7.45 39.11
N ASN A 392 54.82 -8.01 39.80
CA ASN A 392 53.84 -8.91 39.18
C ASN A 392 52.90 -8.19 38.19
N PHE A 393 52.58 -6.91 38.44
CA PHE A 393 51.81 -6.08 37.52
C PHE A 393 52.59 -5.77 36.25
N THR A 394 53.86 -5.35 36.36
CA THR A 394 54.74 -5.11 35.20
C THR A 394 54.86 -6.36 34.32
N ASP A 395 54.97 -7.53 34.93
CA ASP A 395 55.02 -8.82 34.23
C ASP A 395 53.72 -9.12 33.47
N SER A 396 52.59 -8.69 34.03
CA SER A 396 51.27 -8.79 33.38
C SER A 396 51.13 -7.81 32.21
N VAL A 397 51.69 -6.60 32.33
CA VAL A 397 51.70 -5.62 31.24
C VAL A 397 52.65 -6.02 30.11
N ALA A 398 53.79 -6.65 30.42
CA ALA A 398 54.69 -7.22 29.42
C ALA A 398 53.99 -8.31 28.58
N LYS A 399 53.18 -9.17 29.21
CA LYS A 399 52.34 -10.15 28.49
C LYS A 399 51.27 -9.49 27.62
N LEU A 400 50.67 -8.39 28.08
CA LEU A 400 49.73 -7.59 27.28
C LEU A 400 50.41 -6.95 26.06
N LEU A 401 51.63 -6.45 26.20
CA LEU A 401 52.42 -5.91 25.08
C LEU A 401 52.74 -6.98 24.04
N LEU A 402 53.12 -8.19 24.47
CA LEU A 402 53.33 -9.33 23.56
C LEU A 402 52.04 -9.72 22.81
N ARG A 403 50.90 -9.74 23.50
CA ARG A 403 49.58 -10.00 22.88
C ARG A 403 49.18 -8.89 21.90
N LEU A 404 49.46 -7.63 22.22
CA LEU A 404 49.23 -6.50 21.32
C LEU A 404 50.12 -6.58 20.08
N GLU A 405 51.33 -7.10 20.21
CA GLU A 405 52.26 -7.32 19.09
C GLU A 405 51.84 -8.50 18.19
N GLU A 406 51.22 -9.54 18.76
CA GLU A 406 50.53 -10.58 17.97
C GLU A 406 49.34 -10.00 17.19
N ILE A 407 48.59 -9.06 17.76
CA ILE A 407 47.49 -8.37 17.07
C ILE A 407 48.02 -7.47 15.94
N ASP A 408 49.19 -6.85 16.11
CA ASP A 408 49.83 -6.07 15.03
C ASP A 408 50.21 -6.96 13.83
N LYS A 409 50.52 -8.25 14.03
CA LYS A 409 50.68 -9.21 12.93
C LYS A 409 49.37 -9.54 12.20
N ILE A 410 48.20 -9.28 12.80
CA ILE A 410 46.89 -9.39 12.12
C ILE A 410 46.71 -8.23 11.11
N LYS A 411 47.52 -7.16 11.18
CA LYS A 411 47.53 -6.08 10.18
C LYS A 411 47.87 -6.58 8.77
N ASP A 412 48.79 -7.54 8.64
CA ASP A 412 49.07 -8.23 7.36
C ASP A 412 47.87 -9.07 6.90
N ILE A 413 47.16 -9.70 7.83
CA ILE A 413 45.94 -10.47 7.53
C ILE A 413 44.82 -9.54 7.08
N ASN A 414 44.70 -8.35 7.67
CA ASN A 414 43.73 -7.34 7.25
C ASN A 414 44.01 -6.84 5.84
N GLU A 415 45.26 -6.59 5.45
CA GLU A 415 45.57 -6.14 4.09
C GLU A 415 45.23 -7.21 3.04
N VAL A 416 45.53 -8.49 3.33
CA VAL A 416 45.12 -9.64 2.51
C VAL A 416 43.61 -9.82 2.48
N PHE A 417 42.95 -9.77 3.65
CA PHE A 417 41.51 -9.90 3.80
C PHE A 417 40.74 -8.80 3.06
N TRP A 418 41.19 -7.55 3.13
CA TRP A 418 40.57 -6.42 2.43
C TRP A 418 40.81 -6.49 0.93
N ASN A 419 42.00 -6.93 0.49
CA ASN A 419 42.24 -7.17 -0.94
C ASN A 419 41.35 -8.29 -1.49
N ASP A 420 41.19 -9.39 -0.75
CA ASP A 420 40.29 -10.49 -1.15
C ASP A 420 38.82 -10.06 -1.09
N THR A 421 38.42 -9.31 -0.07
CA THR A 421 37.05 -8.76 0.05
C THR A 421 36.74 -7.82 -1.10
N LYS A 422 37.68 -6.92 -1.46
CA LYS A 422 37.55 -6.02 -2.61
C LYS A 422 37.47 -6.80 -3.91
N LYS A 423 38.26 -7.86 -4.07
CA LYS A 423 38.22 -8.74 -5.23
C LYS A 423 36.85 -9.43 -5.35
N GLN A 424 36.35 -10.04 -4.26
CA GLN A 424 35.04 -10.68 -4.24
C GLN A 424 33.89 -9.71 -4.47
N LEU A 425 33.96 -8.49 -3.93
CA LEU A 425 32.93 -7.47 -4.19
C LEU A 425 32.98 -6.97 -5.64
N ASN A 426 34.15 -6.81 -6.24
CA ASN A 426 34.26 -6.52 -7.67
C ASN A 426 33.73 -7.66 -8.53
N GLU A 427 34.01 -8.92 -8.17
CA GLU A 427 33.42 -10.09 -8.84
C GLU A 427 31.89 -10.09 -8.70
N GLY A 428 31.36 -9.75 -7.53
CA GLY A 428 29.92 -9.59 -7.29
C GLY A 428 29.29 -8.46 -8.11
N VAL A 429 29.96 -7.31 -8.23
CA VAL A 429 29.53 -6.19 -9.10
C VAL A 429 29.50 -6.63 -10.56
N VAL A 430 30.52 -7.35 -11.05
CA VAL A 430 30.54 -7.89 -12.42
C VAL A 430 29.40 -8.89 -12.65
N ILE A 431 29.06 -9.71 -11.66
CA ILE A 431 27.90 -10.62 -11.76
C ILE A 431 26.59 -9.82 -11.86
N ILE A 432 26.43 -8.76 -11.07
CA ILE A 432 25.24 -7.89 -11.12
C ILE A 432 25.17 -7.16 -12.46
N GLU A 433 26.30 -6.65 -12.97
CA GLU A 433 26.39 -6.01 -14.28
C GLU A 433 26.00 -6.97 -15.41
N ASN A 434 26.52 -8.20 -15.39
CA ASN A 434 26.16 -9.25 -16.34
C ASN A 434 24.69 -9.66 -16.22
N ALA A 435 24.16 -9.77 -14.99
CA ALA A 435 22.75 -10.07 -14.76
C ALA A 435 21.84 -8.93 -15.26
N SER A 436 22.23 -7.67 -15.07
CA SER A 436 21.53 -6.50 -15.59
C SER A 436 21.54 -6.47 -17.12
N SER A 437 22.69 -6.75 -17.75
CA SER A 437 22.80 -6.85 -19.20
C SER A 437 21.95 -7.98 -19.75
N LYS A 438 21.93 -9.14 -19.08
CA LYS A 438 21.06 -10.25 -19.45
C LYS A 438 19.58 -9.92 -19.28
N LEU A 439 19.20 -9.24 -18.19
CA LEU A 439 17.83 -8.80 -17.98
C LEU A 439 17.37 -7.82 -19.08
N ALA A 440 18.25 -6.92 -19.52
CA ALA A 440 17.98 -6.03 -20.64
C ALA A 440 17.74 -6.82 -21.94
N SER A 441 18.60 -7.80 -22.23
CA SER A 441 18.41 -8.69 -23.39
C SER A 441 17.13 -9.54 -23.29
N ASP A 442 16.79 -10.03 -22.11
CA ASP A 442 15.57 -10.80 -21.87
C ASP A 442 14.31 -9.93 -22.03
N ILE A 443 14.37 -8.65 -21.62
CA ILE A 443 13.31 -7.66 -21.87
C ILE A 443 13.15 -7.41 -23.38
N ASP A 444 14.24 -7.23 -24.13
CA ASP A 444 14.17 -7.06 -25.58
C ASP A 444 13.54 -8.30 -26.27
N ASN A 445 13.92 -9.50 -25.85
CA ASN A 445 13.33 -10.76 -26.33
C ASN A 445 11.84 -10.90 -25.97
N ILE A 446 11.45 -10.52 -24.75
CA ILE A 446 10.04 -10.52 -24.32
C ILE A 446 9.23 -9.57 -25.19
N ASN A 447 9.78 -8.39 -25.49
CA ASN A 447 9.15 -7.40 -26.34
C ASN A 447 8.90 -7.96 -27.74
N GLU A 448 9.90 -8.61 -28.32
CA GLU A 448 9.79 -9.28 -29.63
C GLU A 448 8.71 -10.38 -29.62
N SER A 449 8.68 -11.22 -28.58
CA SER A 449 7.64 -12.26 -28.43
C SER A 449 6.24 -11.70 -28.19
N PHE A 450 6.14 -10.55 -27.51
CA PHE A 450 4.88 -9.87 -27.25
C PHE A 450 4.30 -9.31 -28.54
N TYR A 451 5.14 -8.70 -29.39
CA TYR A 451 4.74 -8.25 -30.72
C TYR A 451 4.28 -9.41 -31.61
N GLU A 452 4.98 -10.55 -31.60
CA GLU A 452 4.55 -11.76 -32.31
C GLU A 452 3.16 -12.22 -31.85
N ARG A 453 2.96 -12.36 -30.53
CA ARG A 453 1.67 -12.80 -29.95
C ARG A 453 0.54 -11.80 -30.18
N LEU A 454 0.84 -10.50 -30.13
CA LEU A 454 -0.13 -9.44 -30.41
C LEU A 454 -0.55 -9.49 -31.89
N ASN A 455 0.41 -9.65 -32.80
CA ASN A 455 0.13 -9.81 -34.22
C ASN A 455 -0.72 -11.06 -34.50
N ASP A 456 -0.41 -12.20 -33.86
CA ASP A 456 -1.21 -13.43 -33.97
C ASP A 456 -2.63 -13.25 -33.42
N THR A 457 -2.81 -12.55 -32.31
CA THR A 457 -4.15 -12.29 -31.75
C THR A 457 -4.95 -11.36 -32.63
N LEU A 458 -4.34 -10.32 -33.20
CA LEU A 458 -4.99 -9.41 -34.15
C LEU A 458 -5.37 -10.13 -35.46
N GLN A 459 -4.50 -10.97 -36.01
CA GLN A 459 -4.82 -11.80 -37.17
C GLN A 459 -5.96 -12.79 -36.89
N ASN A 460 -6.00 -13.39 -35.70
CA ASN A 460 -7.10 -14.28 -35.32
C ASN A 460 -8.41 -13.50 -35.16
N LEU A 461 -8.36 -12.29 -34.61
CA LEU A 461 -9.52 -11.41 -34.50
C LEU A 461 -10.05 -10.99 -35.88
N ASP A 462 -9.14 -10.62 -36.80
CA ASP A 462 -9.48 -10.26 -38.18
C ASP A 462 -10.12 -11.44 -38.92
N ASN A 463 -9.56 -12.65 -38.78
CA ASN A 463 -10.18 -13.86 -39.32
C ASN A 463 -11.57 -14.14 -38.74
N LEU A 464 -11.79 -13.88 -37.44
CA LEU A 464 -13.09 -13.99 -36.80
C LEU A 464 -14.09 -12.98 -37.36
N ILE A 465 -13.67 -11.74 -37.54
CA ILE A 465 -14.49 -10.66 -38.11
C ILE A 465 -14.83 -10.98 -39.56
N GLN A 466 -13.88 -11.43 -40.37
CA GLN A 466 -14.14 -11.87 -41.75
C GLN A 466 -15.13 -13.04 -41.80
N ARG A 467 -15.03 -14.02 -40.90
CA ARG A 467 -16.02 -15.11 -40.80
C ARG A 467 -17.42 -14.61 -40.45
N ILE A 468 -17.53 -13.65 -39.54
CA ILE A 468 -18.82 -13.04 -39.18
C ILE A 468 -19.39 -12.27 -40.38
N ILE A 469 -18.58 -11.49 -41.09
CA ILE A 469 -19.01 -10.72 -42.27
C ILE A 469 -19.47 -11.66 -43.41
N VAL A 470 -18.79 -12.79 -43.61
CA VAL A 470 -19.15 -13.79 -44.63
C VAL A 470 -20.44 -14.55 -44.26
N GLN A 471 -20.74 -14.76 -42.97
CA GLN A 471 -22.00 -15.37 -42.53
C GLN A 471 -23.23 -14.44 -42.66
N TYR A 472 -23.03 -13.14 -42.88
CA TYR A 472 -24.10 -12.13 -43.02
C TYR A 472 -24.30 -11.63 -44.46
N LYS A 473 -23.68 -12.27 -45.46
CA LYS A 473 -24.03 -12.17 -46.88
C LYS A 473 -25.00 -13.27 -47.26
#